data_AF-A0A389M061-F1
#
_entry.id   AF-A0A389M061-F1
#
_cell.length_a   1.000
_cell.length_b   1.000
_cell.length_c   1.000
_cell.angle_alpha   90.00
_cell.angle_beta   90.00
_cell.angle_gamma   90.00
#
_symmetry.space_group_name_H-M   'P 1'
#
loop_
_entity.id
_entity.type
_entity.pdbx_description
1 polymer ?
#
loop_
_entity_poly.entity_id
_entity_poly.type
_entity_poly.pdbx_seq_one_letter_code
_entity_poly.pdbx_strand_id
1 'polypeptide(L)'
;MPLFSYPRLAQLFKLISHENLSQTQLANYLAVSTRTVRTDVASLNDSLKKYGAVIQYQRLYGYQLLIFDTNLYANLPEQDLENEIPRTSKARIEALLVLLFASPLQDHKTMQANLALQDNNHLQEIN
;
A
#
# COMPACT_ATOMS: atom_id res chain seq x y z
N MET A 1 5.29 11.28 1.56
CA MET A 1 4.61 10.72 2.75
C MET A 1 3.30 10.08 2.30
N PRO A 2 2.90 8.93 2.86
CA PRO A 2 1.63 8.32 2.51
C PRO A 2 0.48 9.26 2.93
N LEU A 3 -0.47 9.47 2.03
CA LEU A 3 -1.60 10.37 2.22
C LEU A 3 -2.58 9.84 3.29
N PHE A 4 -2.61 8.52 3.45
CA PHE A 4 -3.53 7.84 4.34
C PHE A 4 -2.78 7.11 5.45
N SER A 5 -3.28 7.25 6.69
CA SER A 5 -2.64 6.68 7.88
C SER A 5 -2.55 5.15 7.85
N TYR A 6 -3.39 4.48 7.05
CA TYR A 6 -3.43 3.02 6.98
C TYR A 6 -3.40 2.53 5.54
N PRO A 7 -2.63 1.47 5.24
CA PRO A 7 -2.54 0.92 3.90
C PRO A 7 -3.87 0.41 3.32
N ARG A 8 -4.87 0.13 4.18
CA ARG A 8 -6.23 -0.28 3.79
C ARG A 8 -7.03 0.90 3.21
N LEU A 9 -6.85 2.11 3.72
CA LEU A 9 -7.54 3.30 3.21
C LEU A 9 -7.09 3.63 1.79
N ALA A 10 -5.80 3.43 1.49
CA ALA A 10 -5.27 3.56 0.14
C ALA A 10 -5.92 2.57 -0.84
N GLN A 11 -6.12 1.32 -0.41
CA GLN A 11 -6.82 0.31 -1.23
C GLN A 11 -8.29 0.65 -1.41
N LEU A 12 -8.98 1.09 -0.36
CA LEU A 12 -10.39 1.52 -0.45
C LEU A 12 -10.55 2.70 -1.42
N PHE A 13 -9.65 3.69 -1.34
CA PHE A 13 -9.62 4.81 -2.28
C PHE A 13 -9.42 4.32 -3.71
N LYS A 14 -8.40 3.48 -3.95
CA LYS A 14 -8.12 2.89 -5.27
C LYS A 14 -9.37 2.22 -5.85
N LEU A 15 -10.02 1.35 -5.08
CA LEU A 15 -11.21 0.61 -5.54
C LEU A 15 -12.31 1.57 -5.99
N ILE A 16 -12.62 2.59 -5.20
CA ILE A 16 -13.68 3.56 -5.50
C ILE A 16 -13.32 4.50 -6.66
N SER A 17 -12.03 4.78 -6.86
CA SER A 17 -11.54 5.55 -8.01
C SER A 17 -11.66 4.80 -9.34
N HIS A 18 -11.66 3.46 -9.32
CA HIS A 18 -11.78 2.64 -10.54
C HIS A 18 -13.24 2.27 -10.83
N GLU A 19 -14.00 1.91 -9.80
CA GLU A 19 -15.39 1.46 -9.95
C GLU A 19 -16.28 1.88 -8.78
N ASN A 20 -17.56 2.12 -9.07
CA ASN A 20 -18.55 2.41 -8.04
C ASN A 20 -18.97 1.10 -7.37
N LEU A 21 -18.57 0.91 -6.11
CA LEU A 21 -18.79 -0.33 -5.37
C LEU A 21 -19.75 -0.14 -4.22
N SER A 22 -20.66 -1.11 -4.04
CA SER A 22 -21.51 -1.18 -2.86
C SER A 22 -20.70 -1.48 -1.59
N GLN A 23 -21.30 -1.17 -0.45
CA GLN A 23 -20.68 -1.41 0.86
C GLN A 23 -20.37 -2.89 1.11
N THR A 24 -21.19 -3.81 0.60
CA THR A 24 -20.97 -5.25 0.73
C THR A 24 -19.85 -5.73 -0.19
N GLN A 25 -19.75 -5.19 -1.41
CA GLN A 25 -18.63 -5.49 -2.31
C GLN A 25 -17.29 -5.02 -1.72
N LEU A 26 -17.22 -3.78 -1.23
CA LEU A 26 -16.02 -3.27 -0.55
C LEU A 26 -15.64 -4.11 0.67
N ALA A 27 -16.63 -4.51 1.48
CA ALA A 27 -16.41 -5.36 2.64
C ALA A 27 -15.78 -6.71 2.24
N ASN A 28 -16.28 -7.32 1.16
CA ASN A 28 -15.75 -8.57 0.63
C ASN A 28 -14.33 -8.40 0.07
N TYR A 29 -14.09 -7.37 -0.75
CA TYR A 29 -12.77 -7.14 -1.34
C TYR A 29 -11.68 -6.85 -0.31
N LEU A 30 -12.02 -6.09 0.73
CA LEU A 30 -11.09 -5.73 1.80
C LEU A 30 -11.06 -6.76 2.94
N ALA A 31 -11.87 -7.83 2.86
CA ALA A 31 -12.05 -8.84 3.91
C ALA A 31 -12.36 -8.23 5.30
N VAL A 32 -13.27 -7.25 5.35
CA VAL A 32 -13.69 -6.55 6.58
C VAL A 32 -15.20 -6.51 6.71
N SER A 33 -15.70 -6.10 7.88
CA SER A 33 -17.14 -5.88 8.06
C SER A 33 -17.63 -4.62 7.33
N THR A 34 -18.91 -4.60 6.96
CA THR A 34 -19.56 -3.40 6.40
C THR A 34 -19.50 -2.20 7.35
N ARG A 35 -19.48 -2.43 8.67
CA ARG A 35 -19.24 -1.38 9.68
C ARG A 35 -17.84 -0.78 9.54
N THR A 36 -16.82 -1.63 9.37
CA THR A 36 -15.43 -1.21 9.17
C THR A 36 -15.29 -0.37 7.90
N VAL A 37 -15.94 -0.75 6.80
CA VAL A 37 -15.97 0.06 5.56
C VAL A 37 -16.49 1.46 5.84
N ARG A 38 -17.56 1.63 6.63
CA ARG A 38 -18.10 2.97 6.94
C ARG A 38 -17.12 3.80 7.76
N THR A 39 -16.47 3.21 8.75
CA THR A 39 -15.45 3.90 9.56
C THR A 39 -14.25 4.29 8.70
N ASP A 40 -13.80 3.40 7.83
CA ASP A 40 -12.70 3.66 6.91
C ASP A 40 -13.02 4.77 5.92
N VAL A 41 -14.22 4.77 5.33
CA VAL A 41 -14.69 5.86 4.47
C VAL A 41 -14.72 7.19 5.22
N ALA A 42 -15.14 7.21 6.49
CA ALA A 42 -15.11 8.42 7.30
C ALA A 42 -13.68 8.94 7.49
N SER A 43 -12.73 8.08 7.89
CA SER A 43 -11.32 8.45 8.02
C SER A 43 -10.68 8.88 6.70
N LEU A 44 -11.07 8.25 5.59
CA LEU A 44 -10.62 8.62 4.26
C LEU A 44 -11.16 10.00 3.86
N ASN A 45 -12.43 10.28 4.13
CA ASN A 45 -13.04 11.59 3.88
C ASN A 45 -12.39 12.71 4.68
N ASP A 46 -11.96 12.45 5.92
CA ASP A 46 -11.25 13.46 6.72
C ASP A 46 -9.89 13.84 6.11
N SER A 47 -9.28 12.92 5.35
CA SER A 47 -8.07 13.19 4.57
C SER A 47 -8.40 13.89 3.24
N LEU A 48 -9.37 13.38 2.48
CA LEU A 48 -9.73 13.87 1.14
C LEU A 48 -10.33 15.28 1.15
N LYS A 49 -11.04 15.67 2.22
CA LYS A 49 -11.61 17.02 2.34
C LYS A 49 -10.57 18.13 2.17
N LYS A 50 -9.32 17.88 2.60
CA LYS A 50 -8.20 18.83 2.46
C LYS A 50 -7.79 19.06 1.01
N TYR A 51 -8.15 18.12 0.14
CA TYR A 51 -7.86 18.12 -1.30
C TYR A 51 -9.11 18.37 -2.14
N GLY A 52 -10.19 18.88 -1.53
CA GLY A 52 -11.41 19.23 -2.25
C GLY A 52 -12.19 18.02 -2.78
N ALA A 53 -12.05 16.84 -2.18
CA ALA A 53 -12.78 15.64 -2.56
C ALA A 53 -13.46 14.94 -1.38
N VAL A 54 -14.50 14.17 -1.67
CA VAL A 54 -15.19 13.32 -0.69
C VAL A 54 -15.72 12.05 -1.35
N ILE A 55 -15.82 10.99 -0.58
CA ILE A 55 -16.51 9.77 -0.95
C ILE A 55 -17.91 9.80 -0.34
N GLN A 56 -18.92 9.66 -1.19
CA GLN A 56 -20.31 9.60 -0.78
C GLN A 56 -20.94 8.26 -1.17
N TYR A 57 -21.83 7.76 -0.32
CA TYR A 57 -22.65 6.61 -0.63
C TYR A 57 -23.94 7.04 -1.32
N GLN A 58 -24.24 6.47 -2.49
CA GLN A 58 -25.48 6.64 -3.21
C GLN A 58 -26.22 5.32 -3.34
N ARG A 59 -27.49 5.30 -2.92
CA ARG A 59 -28.36 4.11 -3.02
C ARG A 59 -28.45 3.69 -4.49
N LEU A 60 -28.27 2.41 -4.78
CA LEU A 60 -28.18 1.76 -6.11
C LEU A 60 -26.81 1.83 -6.79
N TYR A 61 -25.99 2.84 -6.50
CA TYR A 61 -24.70 3.05 -7.18
C TYR A 61 -23.50 2.69 -6.31
N GLY A 62 -23.67 2.65 -4.99
CA GLY A 62 -22.58 2.37 -4.06
C GLY A 62 -21.80 3.64 -3.71
N TYR A 63 -20.54 3.48 -3.36
CA TYR A 63 -19.65 4.58 -3.05
C TYR A 63 -19.07 5.20 -4.31
N GLN A 64 -19.07 6.53 -4.35
CA GLN A 64 -18.55 7.32 -5.47
C GLN A 64 -17.63 8.42 -4.95
N LEU A 65 -16.59 8.72 -5.72
CA LEU A 65 -15.70 9.84 -5.46
C LEU A 65 -16.27 11.11 -6.10
N LEU A 66 -16.50 12.13 -5.28
CA LEU A 66 -16.94 13.46 -5.70
C LEU A 66 -15.79 14.45 -5.50
N ILE A 67 -15.48 15.20 -6.56
CA ILE A 67 -14.44 16.23 -6.56
C ILE A 67 -15.13 17.59 -6.66
N PHE A 68 -14.98 18.41 -5.63
CA PHE A 68 -15.56 19.76 -5.57
C PHE A 68 -14.56 20.83 -6.03
N ASP A 69 -13.26 20.60 -5.83
CA ASP A 69 -12.19 21.49 -6.26
C ASP A 69 -11.11 20.69 -7.00
N THR A 70 -11.12 20.80 -8.33
CA THR A 70 -10.17 20.10 -9.20
C THR A 70 -8.73 20.59 -9.02
N ASN A 71 -8.52 21.87 -8.65
CA ASN A 71 -7.17 22.41 -8.46
C ASN A 71 -6.55 21.85 -7.17
N LEU A 72 -7.33 21.78 -6.08
CA LEU A 72 -6.88 21.14 -4.86
C LEU A 72 -6.69 19.63 -5.05
N TYR A 73 -7.57 18.99 -5.82
CA TYR A 73 -7.46 17.57 -6.12
C TYR A 73 -6.23 17.24 -6.96
N ALA A 74 -5.80 18.12 -7.86
CA ALA A 74 -4.55 17.94 -8.62
C ALA A 74 -3.30 17.92 -7.73
N ASN A 75 -3.38 18.49 -6.52
CA ASN A 75 -2.31 18.44 -5.53
C ASN A 75 -2.36 17.16 -4.67
N LEU A 76 -3.29 16.25 -4.94
CA LEU A 76 -3.36 14.95 -4.28
C LEU A 76 -2.12 14.13 -4.68
N PRO A 77 -1.25 13.73 -3.73
CA PRO A 77 -0.07 12.94 -4.07
C PRO A 77 -0.50 11.58 -4.62
N GLU A 78 0.13 11.17 -5.73
CA GLU A 78 -0.02 9.82 -6.28
C GLU A 78 0.26 8.80 -5.18
N GLN A 79 -0.69 7.88 -5.00
CA GLN A 79 -0.49 6.77 -4.07
C GLN A 79 0.32 5.71 -4.82
N ASP A 80 1.64 5.69 -4.60
CA ASP A 80 2.52 4.59 -5.01
C ASP A 80 2.11 3.30 -4.29
N LEU A 81 1.08 2.66 -4.82
CA LEU A 81 0.54 1.39 -4.37
C LEU A 81 1.36 0.21 -4.90
N GLU A 82 2.38 0.44 -5.74
CA GLU A 82 3.22 -0.61 -6.32
C GLU A 82 4.11 -1.34 -5.30
N ASN A 83 4.28 -0.78 -4.10
CA ASN A 83 4.84 -1.50 -2.96
C ASN A 83 3.72 -2.13 -2.11
N GLU A 84 2.85 -2.93 -2.74
CA GLU A 84 1.87 -3.73 -2.00
C GLU A 84 2.61 -4.77 -1.16
N ILE A 85 2.85 -4.45 0.11
CA ILE A 85 3.23 -5.45 1.11
C ILE A 85 2.18 -6.57 1.02
N PRO A 86 2.58 -7.81 0.70
CA PRO A 86 1.62 -8.88 0.49
C PRO A 86 0.83 -9.16 1.78
N ARG A 87 -0.51 -8.99 1.71
CA ARG A 87 -1.38 -8.99 2.90
C ARG A 87 -2.11 -10.31 3.17
N THR A 88 -2.07 -11.24 2.22
CA THR A 88 -2.58 -12.61 2.41
C THR A 88 -1.42 -13.58 2.50
N SER A 89 -1.60 -14.71 3.20
CA SER A 89 -0.56 -15.74 3.25
C SER A 89 -0.16 -16.23 1.86
N LYS A 90 -1.11 -16.32 0.91
CA LYS A 90 -0.84 -16.67 -0.48
C LYS A 90 0.03 -15.61 -1.19
N ALA A 91 -0.37 -14.34 -1.12
CA ALA A 91 0.39 -13.25 -1.74
C ALA A 91 1.80 -13.12 -1.14
N ARG A 92 1.96 -13.42 0.16
CA ARG A 92 3.28 -13.41 0.83
C ARG A 92 4.19 -14.49 0.25
N ILE A 93 3.66 -15.68 0.03
CA ILE A 93 4.40 -16.79 -0.58
C ILE A 93 4.78 -16.43 -2.01
N GLU A 94 3.85 -15.92 -2.82
CA GLU A 94 4.13 -15.53 -4.21
C GLU A 94 5.20 -14.44 -4.30
N ALA A 95 5.12 -13.40 -3.47
CA ALA A 95 6.13 -12.35 -3.42
C ALA A 95 7.50 -12.87 -2.96
N LEU A 96 7.54 -13.76 -1.97
CA LEU A 96 8.79 -14.40 -1.53
C LEU A 96 9.39 -15.28 -2.63
N LEU A 97 8.56 -15.98 -3.41
CA LEU A 97 9.03 -16.76 -4.57
C LEU A 97 9.64 -15.85 -5.63
N VAL A 98 8.95 -14.75 -5.99
CA VAL A 98 9.49 -13.76 -6.93
C VAL A 98 10.80 -13.18 -6.41
N LEU A 99 10.88 -12.80 -5.14
CA LEU A 99 12.11 -12.29 -4.53
C LEU A 99 13.24 -13.34 -4.57
N LEU A 100 12.92 -14.60 -4.27
CA LEU A 100 13.87 -15.70 -4.30
C LEU A 100 14.43 -15.96 -5.70
N PHE A 101 13.57 -15.92 -6.72
CA PHE A 101 13.97 -16.17 -8.11
C PHE A 101 14.62 -14.94 -8.78
N ALA A 102 14.25 -13.73 -8.36
CA ALA A 102 14.82 -12.49 -8.87
C ALA A 102 16.17 -12.15 -8.21
N SER A 103 16.45 -12.71 -7.03
CA SER A 103 17.76 -12.56 -6.39
C SER A 103 18.72 -13.61 -6.96
N PRO A 104 19.93 -13.23 -7.43
CA PRO A 104 20.98 -14.21 -7.63
C PRO A 104 21.27 -14.79 -6.24
N LEU A 105 20.98 -16.08 -6.05
CA LEU A 105 21.35 -16.81 -4.83
C LEU A 105 22.81 -16.46 -4.53
N GLN A 106 23.05 -15.69 -3.47
CA GLN A 106 24.40 -15.34 -3.06
C GLN A 106 25.05 -16.66 -2.64
N ASP A 107 25.80 -17.24 -3.59
CA ASP A 107 26.41 -18.53 -3.45
C ASP A 107 27.28 -18.52 -2.18
N HIS A 108 27.36 -19.64 -1.47
CA HIS A 108 28.07 -19.75 -0.18
C HIS A 108 29.52 -19.24 -0.29
N LYS A 109 30.11 -19.34 -1.48
CA LYS A 109 31.43 -18.81 -1.83
C LYS A 109 31.52 -17.28 -1.70
N THR A 110 30.45 -16.56 -2.05
CA THR A 110 30.32 -15.10 -1.98
C THR A 110 30.19 -14.61 -0.54
N MET A 111 29.54 -15.38 0.34
CA MET A 111 29.47 -15.07 1.76
C MET A 111 30.80 -15.29 2.48
N GLN A 112 31.57 -16.33 2.13
CA GLN A 112 32.91 -16.52 2.70
C GLN A 112 33.90 -15.44 2.24
N ALA A 113 33.78 -14.94 1.01
CA ALA A 113 34.61 -13.84 0.52
C ALA A 113 34.36 -12.54 1.31
N ASN A 114 33.10 -12.23 1.63
CA ASN A 114 32.77 -11.02 2.39
C ASN A 114 33.14 -11.13 3.89
N LEU A 115 33.09 -12.33 4.47
CA LEU A 115 33.54 -12.56 5.85
C LEU A 115 35.07 -12.45 5.97
N ALA A 116 35.81 -12.99 4.99
CA ALA A 116 37.29 -12.88 4.95
C ALA A 116 37.81 -11.46 4.69
N LEU A 117 36.97 -10.56 4.15
CA LEU A 117 37.30 -9.15 3.96
C LEU A 117 37.06 -8.31 5.23
N GLN A 118 36.20 -8.76 6.15
CA GLN A 118 36.01 -8.09 7.44
C GLN A 118 37.19 -8.31 8.40
N ASP A 119 37.80 -9.50 8.38
CA ASP A 119 38.95 -9.80 9.26
C ASP A 119 40.23 -9.01 8.86
N ASN A 120 40.38 -8.65 7.58
CA ASN A 120 41.55 -7.90 7.11
C ASN A 120 41.48 -6.39 7.39
N ASN A 121 40.29 -5.81 7.59
CA ASN A 121 40.15 -4.39 7.92
C ASN A 121 40.43 -4.10 9.41
N HIS A 122 40.43 -5.11 10.28
CA HIS A 122 40.70 -4.91 11.71
C HIS A 122 42.20 -4.85 12.04
N LEU A 123 43.08 -5.21 11.10
CA LEU A 123 44.54 -5.24 11.29
C LEU A 123 45.27 -4.01 10.75
N GLN A 124 44.57 -3.03 10.16
CA GLN A 124 45.18 -1.81 9.61
C GLN A 124 45.02 -0.55 10.48
N GLU A 125 44.44 -0.66 11.69
CA GLU A 125 44.32 0.47 12.64
C GLU A 125 45.33 0.43 13.80
N ILE A 126 46.33 -0.46 13.76
CA ILE A 126 47.39 -0.52 14.78
C ILE A 126 48.77 -0.42 14.12
N ASN A 127 49.11 0.78 13.63
CA ASN A 127 50.47 1.34 13.60
C ASN A 127 50.46 2.80 13.13
#